data_AF-M4SYE9-F1
#
_entry.id   AF-M4SYE9-F1
#
_cell.length_a   1.000
_cell.length_b   1.000
_cell.length_c   1.000
_cell.angle_alpha   90.00
_cell.angle_beta   90.00
_cell.angle_gamma   90.00
#
_symmetry.space_group_name_H-M   'P 1'
#
loop_
_entity.id
_entity.type
_entity.pdbx_description
1 polymer ?
#
loop_
_entity_poly.entity_id
_entity_poly.type
_entity_poly.pdbx_seq_one_letter_code
_entity_poly.pdbx_strand_id
1 'polypeptide(L)'
;LFGEAKGELNKANAIGNWNAVCTHASNTKANILTSVAVTAICLCQSTDGAKANCGHTLTTQWSPGCNNGGEAVATSWTATKAECEKRKPPTHLTSNTIRATIAQFKSRLGLSLNHKTTTKPLILGETDASNCDGTAAKLCIDYTAALATSGKGITWLSNLEQAADLADNATGTAAHLKLLEAQQQQLVSQAEQAYTFARYAATLPATTMHQAPLQDIEDKQEAAEKECNKIDKDTNCAANPKCKWDGEAKPPNKKCTLSEEGKQKEAEQAT
;
A
#
# COMPACT_ATOMS: atom_id res chain seq x y z
N LEU A 1 21.82 0.59 2.60
CA LEU A 1 22.64 -0.20 3.55
C LEU A 1 24.03 0.41 3.77
N PHE A 2 24.73 0.84 2.72
CA PHE A 2 26.17 1.15 2.78
C PHE A 2 26.57 2.64 2.72
N GLY A 3 25.62 3.58 2.69
CA GLY A 3 25.88 5.02 2.60
C GLY A 3 26.00 5.60 1.18
N GLU A 4 26.12 4.76 0.15
CA GLU A 4 26.02 5.12 -1.26
C GLU A 4 25.12 4.09 -1.99
N ALA A 5 24.67 4.41 -3.22
CA ALA A 5 23.95 3.50 -4.11
C ALA A 5 24.86 2.39 -4.67
N LYS A 6 25.45 1.60 -3.77
CA LYS A 6 26.39 0.52 -4.08
C LYS A 6 25.90 -0.78 -3.45
N GLY A 7 26.30 -1.91 -4.04
CA GLY A 7 25.96 -3.25 -3.56
C GLY A 7 26.78 -3.73 -2.36
N GLU A 8 27.81 -2.98 -1.94
CA GLU A 8 28.73 -3.35 -0.88
C GLU A 8 29.26 -2.14 -0.10
N LEU A 9 29.83 -2.41 1.09
CA LEU A 9 30.48 -1.38 1.91
C LEU A 9 31.88 -1.10 1.35
N ASN A 10 32.05 0.07 0.72
CA ASN A 10 33.39 0.53 0.35
C ASN A 10 34.18 0.91 1.61
N LYS A 11 35.20 0.13 1.94
CA LYS A 11 36.04 0.34 3.12
C LYS A 11 36.70 1.73 3.17
N ALA A 12 37.02 2.31 2.02
CA ALA A 12 37.62 3.64 1.93
C ALA A 12 36.67 4.77 2.39
N ASN A 13 35.36 4.50 2.43
CA ASN A 13 34.36 5.46 2.87
C ASN A 13 34.22 5.53 4.41
N ALA A 14 34.84 4.61 5.16
CA ALA A 14 34.75 4.49 6.61
C ALA A 14 36.14 4.36 7.27
N ILE A 15 37.09 5.18 6.81
CA ILE A 15 38.46 5.22 7.33
C ILE A 15 38.51 5.95 8.67
N GLY A 16 39.41 5.50 9.55
CA GLY A 16 39.70 6.15 10.83
C GLY A 16 39.34 5.26 12.01
N ASN A 17 39.72 5.73 13.21
CA ASN A 17 39.42 5.02 14.46
C ASN A 17 37.90 5.00 14.74
N TRP A 18 37.49 4.23 15.76
CA TRP A 18 36.09 4.08 16.14
C TRP A 18 35.40 5.45 16.31
N ASN A 19 35.99 6.39 17.05
CA ASN A 19 35.40 7.71 17.31
C ASN A 19 35.21 8.56 16.04
N ALA A 20 36.11 8.42 15.05
CA ALA A 20 36.01 9.12 13.77
C ALA A 20 34.84 8.64 12.91
N VAL A 21 34.39 7.39 13.07
CA VAL A 21 33.36 6.74 12.23
C VAL A 21 32.03 6.59 12.96
N CYS A 22 32.06 6.32 14.26
CA CYS A 22 30.93 5.88 15.09
C CYS A 22 30.25 6.99 15.87
N THR A 23 30.49 8.26 15.51
CA THR A 23 29.88 9.42 16.16
C THR A 23 29.09 10.27 15.18
N HIS A 24 28.14 11.06 15.68
CA HIS A 24 27.33 11.96 14.86
C HIS A 24 28.17 13.06 14.20
N ALA A 25 29.34 13.38 14.78
CA ALA A 25 30.28 14.38 14.27
C ALA A 25 31.21 13.81 13.19
N SER A 26 31.07 12.53 12.85
CA SER A 26 31.85 11.89 11.80
C SER A 26 31.74 12.63 10.48
N ASN A 27 32.89 12.85 9.83
CA ASN A 27 33.00 13.42 8.49
C ASN A 27 33.26 12.35 7.41
N THR A 28 33.25 11.07 7.77
CA THR A 28 33.44 9.99 6.79
C THR A 28 32.20 9.84 5.93
N LYS A 29 32.38 9.40 4.68
CA LYS A 29 31.28 9.23 3.73
C LYS A 29 30.27 8.18 4.21
N ALA A 30 30.77 7.07 4.75
CA ALA A 30 29.99 6.04 5.42
C ALA A 30 30.21 6.16 6.93
N ASN A 31 29.15 6.56 7.63
CA ASN A 31 29.12 6.72 9.09
C ASN A 31 27.75 6.25 9.64
N ILE A 32 27.55 6.39 10.94
CA ILE A 32 26.32 5.99 11.64
C ILE A 32 25.02 6.67 11.17
N LEU A 33 25.12 7.81 10.48
CA LEU A 33 23.96 8.55 9.94
C LEU A 33 23.64 8.12 8.51
N THR A 34 24.63 7.66 7.75
CA THR A 34 24.49 7.33 6.32
C THR A 34 24.43 5.83 6.04
N SER A 35 24.97 5.00 6.93
CA SER A 35 25.17 3.57 6.69
C SER A 35 24.68 2.71 7.86
N VAL A 36 23.74 1.80 7.56
CA VAL A 36 23.27 0.76 8.49
C VAL A 36 24.39 -0.24 8.77
N ALA A 37 25.22 -0.56 7.77
CA ALA A 37 26.34 -1.46 7.94
C ALA A 37 27.35 -0.89 8.95
N VAL A 38 27.69 0.40 8.83
CA VAL A 38 28.56 1.07 9.80
C VAL A 38 27.90 1.18 11.16
N THR A 39 26.60 1.49 11.22
CA THR A 39 25.83 1.48 12.48
C THR A 39 25.95 0.12 13.20
N ALA A 40 25.75 -0.99 12.49
CA ALA A 40 25.90 -2.32 13.06
C ALA A 40 27.34 -2.57 13.55
N ILE A 41 28.34 -2.26 12.72
CA ILE A 41 29.76 -2.42 13.07
C ILE A 41 30.11 -1.64 14.34
N CYS A 42 29.67 -0.39 14.46
CA CYS A 42 29.91 0.45 15.63
C CYS A 42 29.29 -0.10 16.93
N LEU A 43 28.21 -0.87 16.83
CA LEU A 43 27.56 -1.55 17.96
C LEU A 43 28.20 -2.91 18.29
N CYS A 44 28.96 -3.48 17.36
CA CYS A 44 29.47 -4.85 17.46
C CYS A 44 30.99 -4.91 17.68
N GLN A 45 31.73 -3.91 17.21
CA GLN A 45 33.19 -3.93 17.21
C GLN A 45 33.76 -2.97 18.25
N SER A 46 34.37 -3.52 19.30
CA SER A 46 35.00 -2.71 20.36
C SER A 46 36.41 -2.23 20.00
N THR A 47 36.82 -1.19 20.70
CA THR A 47 38.19 -0.66 20.71
C THR A 47 39.17 -1.55 21.47
N ASP A 48 38.70 -2.61 22.14
CA ASP A 48 39.48 -3.37 23.13
C ASP A 48 39.81 -4.79 22.64
N GLY A 49 39.22 -5.22 21.51
CA GLY A 49 39.52 -6.49 20.83
C GLY A 49 39.13 -7.77 21.58
N ALA A 50 38.52 -7.68 22.77
CA ALA A 50 38.46 -8.80 23.71
C ALA A 50 37.06 -9.39 24.01
N LYS A 51 36.01 -9.04 23.25
CA LYS A 51 34.64 -9.50 23.56
C LYS A 51 33.91 -9.98 22.32
N ALA A 52 33.31 -11.17 22.44
CA ALA A 52 32.33 -11.65 21.48
C ALA A 52 31.07 -10.78 21.58
N ASN A 53 30.72 -10.12 20.49
CA ASN A 53 29.58 -9.21 20.40
C ASN A 53 28.80 -9.52 19.13
N CYS A 54 27.49 -9.24 19.14
CA CYS A 54 26.62 -9.44 17.98
C CYS A 54 26.67 -10.86 17.36
N GLY A 55 27.06 -11.86 18.14
CA GLY A 55 27.14 -13.26 17.72
C GLY A 55 28.47 -13.71 17.10
N HIS A 56 29.46 -12.82 16.95
CA HIS A 56 30.78 -13.18 16.40
C HIS A 56 31.92 -12.97 17.41
N THR A 57 33.04 -13.67 17.21
CA THR A 57 34.22 -13.65 18.09
C THR A 57 35.39 -12.89 17.46
N LEU A 58 35.13 -11.71 16.89
CA LEU A 58 36.20 -10.93 16.28
C LEU A 58 37.15 -10.41 17.36
N THR A 59 38.44 -10.68 17.17
CA THR A 59 39.52 -10.25 18.09
C THR A 59 40.28 -9.03 17.56
N THR A 60 39.99 -8.60 16.33
CA THR A 60 40.63 -7.42 15.72
C THR A 60 40.27 -6.16 16.49
N GLN A 61 41.27 -5.41 16.96
CA GLN A 61 41.06 -4.17 17.70
C GLN A 61 40.79 -3.00 16.75
N TRP A 62 39.78 -2.17 17.05
CA TRP A 62 39.55 -0.89 16.34
C TRP A 62 40.05 0.31 17.15
N SER A 63 41.30 0.24 17.60
CA SER A 63 41.94 1.21 18.49
C SER A 63 42.26 2.56 17.85
N PRO A 64 42.58 3.59 18.65
CA PRO A 64 43.15 4.84 18.15
C PRO A 64 44.36 4.61 17.24
N GLY A 65 44.39 5.29 16.08
CA GLY A 65 45.46 5.14 15.08
C GLY A 65 45.31 3.94 14.12
N CYS A 66 44.30 3.10 14.30
CA CYS A 66 44.01 1.96 13.43
C CYS A 66 42.98 2.29 12.34
N ASN A 67 42.81 1.35 11.38
CA ASN A 67 41.82 1.41 10.30
C ASN A 67 42.06 2.53 9.25
N ASN A 68 43.32 2.88 9.01
CA ASN A 68 43.69 3.92 8.02
C ASN A 68 43.38 3.52 6.56
N GLY A 69 43.22 2.21 6.26
CA GLY A 69 42.75 1.71 4.96
C GLY A 69 41.32 1.16 4.97
N GLY A 70 40.60 1.23 6.10
CA GLY A 70 39.24 0.71 6.24
C GLY A 70 39.13 -0.81 6.50
N GLU A 71 40.25 -1.52 6.69
CA GLU A 71 40.28 -2.98 6.85
C GLU A 71 39.51 -3.50 8.07
N ALA A 72 39.54 -2.76 9.19
CA ALA A 72 38.84 -3.17 10.40
C ALA A 72 37.32 -3.13 10.18
N VAL A 73 36.83 -2.10 9.49
CA VAL A 73 35.42 -1.97 9.11
C VAL A 73 35.02 -3.06 8.12
N ALA A 74 35.84 -3.34 7.10
CA ALA A 74 35.55 -4.40 6.13
C ALA A 74 35.45 -5.80 6.79
N THR A 75 36.41 -6.11 7.67
CA THR A 75 36.46 -7.38 8.41
C THR A 75 35.27 -7.50 9.35
N SER A 76 34.97 -6.43 10.11
CA SER A 76 33.83 -6.38 11.01
C SER A 76 32.49 -6.54 10.28
N TRP A 77 32.34 -5.88 9.13
CA TRP A 77 31.15 -6.02 8.31
C TRP A 77 30.94 -7.47 7.86
N THR A 78 32.01 -8.12 7.42
CA THR A 78 31.95 -9.50 6.92
C THR A 78 31.46 -10.45 8.00
N ALA A 79 32.01 -10.36 9.22
CA ALA A 79 31.59 -11.17 10.36
C ALA A 79 30.15 -10.84 10.79
N THR A 80 29.81 -9.56 10.91
CA THR A 80 28.47 -9.12 11.31
C THR A 80 27.41 -9.57 10.32
N LYS A 81 27.70 -9.46 9.01
CA LYS A 81 26.80 -9.90 7.94
C LYS A 81 26.57 -11.41 8.00
N ALA A 82 27.62 -12.21 8.20
CA ALA A 82 27.50 -13.66 8.34
C ALA A 82 26.59 -14.06 9.50
N GLU A 83 26.67 -13.38 10.65
CA GLU A 83 25.74 -13.62 11.76
C GLU A 83 24.30 -13.17 11.46
N CYS A 84 24.14 -12.05 10.73
CA CYS A 84 22.82 -11.60 10.29
C CYS A 84 22.16 -12.60 9.34
N GLU A 85 22.92 -13.21 8.42
CA GLU A 85 22.41 -14.17 7.42
C GLU A 85 21.93 -15.49 8.03
N LYS A 86 22.36 -15.82 9.26
CA LYS A 86 21.80 -16.95 10.02
C LYS A 86 20.35 -16.69 10.47
N ARG A 87 19.90 -15.44 10.46
CA ARG A 87 18.52 -15.06 10.81
C ARG A 87 17.63 -15.20 9.59
N LYS A 88 16.39 -15.66 9.79
CA LYS A 88 15.41 -15.77 8.70
C LYS A 88 15.03 -14.37 8.21
N PRO A 89 15.31 -14.01 6.95
CA PRO A 89 14.84 -12.74 6.41
C PRO A 89 13.31 -12.78 6.25
N PRO A 90 12.63 -11.62 6.22
CA PRO A 90 11.24 -11.56 5.84
C PRO A 90 11.05 -12.10 4.41
N THR A 91 10.01 -12.90 4.21
CA THR A 91 9.70 -13.53 2.92
C THR A 91 9.35 -12.51 1.84
N HIS A 92 8.78 -11.37 2.23
CA HIS A 92 8.39 -10.29 1.33
C HIS A 92 8.80 -8.93 1.88
N LEU A 93 9.45 -8.14 1.03
CA LEU A 93 9.77 -6.74 1.29
C LEU A 93 8.56 -5.89 0.89
N THR A 94 7.73 -5.54 1.87
CA THR A 94 6.58 -4.65 1.70
C THR A 94 6.82 -3.33 2.41
N SER A 95 6.04 -2.30 2.09
CA SER A 95 6.04 -1.02 2.82
C SER A 95 5.81 -1.25 4.32
N ASN A 96 4.87 -2.13 4.68
CA ASN A 96 4.60 -2.50 6.07
C ASN A 96 5.81 -3.14 6.75
N THR A 97 6.49 -4.08 6.08
CA THR A 97 7.71 -4.72 6.61
C THR A 97 8.82 -3.69 6.87
N ILE A 98 9.00 -2.72 5.96
CA ILE A 98 10.01 -1.67 6.08
C ILE A 98 9.68 -0.73 7.25
N ARG A 99 8.45 -0.19 7.31
CA ARG A 99 8.03 0.71 8.40
C ARG A 99 8.02 0.02 9.76
N ALA A 100 7.67 -1.26 9.82
CA ALA A 100 7.79 -2.06 11.04
C ALA A 100 9.26 -2.18 11.51
N THR A 101 10.20 -2.36 10.58
CA THR A 101 11.64 -2.39 10.90
C THR A 101 12.13 -1.05 11.44
N ILE A 102 11.66 0.07 10.88
CA ILE A 102 11.97 1.42 11.37
C ILE A 102 11.41 1.61 12.79
N ALA A 103 10.17 1.19 13.04
CA ALA A 103 9.55 1.26 14.36
C ALA A 103 10.30 0.40 15.39
N GLN A 104 10.72 -0.82 15.00
CA GLN A 104 11.54 -1.68 15.85
C GLN A 104 12.88 -1.05 16.19
N PHE A 105 13.57 -0.44 15.22
CA PHE A 105 14.78 0.33 15.48
C PHE A 105 14.53 1.45 16.51
N LYS A 106 13.51 2.29 16.27
CA LYS A 106 13.16 3.40 17.17
C LYS A 106 12.83 2.91 18.58
N SER A 107 12.16 1.76 18.71
CA SER A 107 11.81 1.17 20.01
C SER A 107 13.02 0.70 20.83
N ARG A 108 14.20 0.53 20.20
CA ARG A 108 15.44 0.16 20.88
C ARG A 108 16.20 1.36 21.44
N LEU A 109 15.86 2.58 21.02
CA LEU A 109 16.49 3.79 21.54
C LEU A 109 16.16 3.95 23.04
N GLY A 110 17.16 4.34 23.83
CA GLY A 110 17.05 4.51 25.28
C GLY A 110 17.07 3.21 26.08
N LEU A 111 17.22 2.04 25.43
CA LEU A 111 17.31 0.74 26.09
C LEU A 111 18.77 0.27 26.15
N SER A 112 19.30 0.08 27.36
CA SER A 112 20.57 -0.64 27.57
C SER A 112 20.38 -2.16 27.47
N LEU A 113 21.47 -2.93 27.32
CA LEU A 113 21.45 -4.40 27.28
C LEU A 113 20.84 -5.05 28.55
N ASN A 114 20.87 -4.36 29.69
CA ASN A 114 20.22 -4.81 30.93
C ASN A 114 18.78 -4.28 31.08
N HIS A 115 18.17 -3.78 29.99
CA HIS A 115 16.83 -3.17 29.98
C HIS A 115 16.67 -1.99 30.96
N LYS A 116 17.77 -1.41 31.45
CA LYS A 116 17.73 -0.17 32.21
C LYS A 116 17.53 0.97 31.24
N THR A 117 16.57 1.84 31.54
CA THR A 117 16.38 3.11 30.85
C THR A 117 17.63 3.94 31.02
N THR A 118 18.26 4.32 29.91
CA THR A 118 19.36 5.29 29.95
C THR A 118 18.77 6.67 30.29
N THR A 119 19.58 7.56 30.86
CA THR A 119 19.16 8.98 31.03
C THR A 119 19.12 9.72 29.69
N LYS A 120 19.63 9.11 28.62
CA LYS A 120 19.65 9.64 27.26
C LYS A 120 18.80 8.79 26.31
N PRO A 121 17.55 9.19 26.04
CA PRO A 121 16.57 8.36 25.33
C PRO A 121 16.92 8.10 23.85
N LEU A 122 17.93 8.78 23.31
CA LEU A 122 18.35 8.67 21.91
C LEU A 122 19.66 7.90 21.73
N ILE A 123 20.10 7.18 22.77
CA ILE A 123 21.21 6.24 22.68
C ILE A 123 20.71 4.86 22.20
N LEU A 124 21.44 4.26 21.28
CA LEU A 124 21.27 2.87 20.86
C LEU A 124 22.48 2.04 21.30
N GLY A 125 22.28 0.92 21.98
CA GLY A 125 23.36 -0.03 22.32
C GLY A 125 23.70 -0.09 23.81
N GLU A 126 24.85 -0.70 24.12
CA GLU A 126 25.31 -0.90 25.50
C GLU A 126 26.01 0.35 26.04
N THR A 127 25.63 0.78 27.25
CA THR A 127 26.31 1.85 27.98
C THR A 127 26.05 1.72 29.48
N ASP A 128 27.06 1.98 30.30
CA ASP A 128 26.99 2.03 31.76
C ASP A 128 26.86 3.46 32.32
N ALA A 129 27.22 4.47 31.52
CA ALA A 129 27.26 5.88 31.93
C ALA A 129 26.62 6.86 30.91
N SER A 130 25.81 6.35 29.97
CA SER A 130 25.19 7.16 28.91
C SER A 130 26.19 7.93 28.03
N ASN A 131 27.39 7.37 27.87
CA ASN A 131 28.38 7.78 26.89
C ASN A 131 28.78 6.60 26.01
N CYS A 132 29.23 6.92 24.79
CA CYS A 132 29.62 5.95 23.78
C CYS A 132 31.08 6.23 23.39
N ASP A 133 31.99 5.37 23.83
CA ASP A 133 33.43 5.49 23.54
C ASP A 133 34.00 4.28 22.80
N GLY A 134 33.18 3.27 22.52
CA GLY A 134 33.57 2.07 21.78
C GLY A 134 34.25 1.00 22.62
N THR A 135 34.47 1.23 23.92
CA THR A 135 34.92 0.19 24.84
C THR A 135 33.84 -0.87 25.02
N ALA A 136 34.23 -2.06 25.49
CA ALA A 136 33.34 -3.22 25.59
C ALA A 136 31.98 -2.94 26.29
N ALA A 137 31.96 -2.11 27.34
CA ALA A 137 30.75 -1.78 28.09
C ALA A 137 29.99 -0.54 27.57
N LYS A 138 30.50 0.10 26.52
CA LYS A 138 30.01 1.37 25.97
C LYS A 138 29.94 1.35 24.43
N LEU A 139 29.61 0.17 23.90
CA LEU A 139 29.28 -0.05 22.49
C LEU A 139 27.89 0.48 22.18
N CYS A 140 27.80 1.79 22.04
CA CYS A 140 26.57 2.48 21.72
C CYS A 140 26.77 3.60 20.71
N ILE A 141 25.66 4.18 20.26
CA ILE A 141 25.60 5.33 19.38
C ILE A 141 24.65 6.37 19.98
N ASP A 142 25.11 7.61 20.13
CA ASP A 142 24.30 8.73 20.62
C ASP A 142 23.73 9.53 19.45
N TYR A 143 22.43 9.37 19.18
CA TYR A 143 21.72 10.10 18.12
C TYR A 143 21.12 11.43 18.59
N THR A 144 21.37 11.89 19.82
CA THR A 144 20.75 13.08 20.39
C THR A 144 20.91 14.30 19.50
N ALA A 145 22.13 14.57 19.03
CA ALA A 145 22.39 15.72 18.16
C ALA A 145 21.78 15.57 16.75
N ALA A 146 21.77 14.35 16.21
CA ALA A 146 21.23 14.08 14.88
C ALA A 146 19.70 14.21 14.83
N LEU A 147 19.03 13.85 15.94
CA LEU A 147 17.56 13.85 16.07
C LEU A 147 17.01 15.07 16.84
N ALA A 148 17.86 16.02 17.23
CA ALA A 148 17.41 17.31 17.74
C ALA A 148 16.61 18.08 16.67
N THR A 149 15.83 19.09 17.07
CA THR A 149 15.01 19.90 16.15
C THR A 149 15.81 20.52 15.00
N SER A 150 17.07 20.91 15.24
CA SER A 150 18.00 21.43 14.23
C SER A 150 18.91 20.37 13.61
N GLY A 151 18.75 19.10 14.01
CA GLY A 151 19.55 17.98 13.55
C GLY A 151 19.25 17.61 12.11
N LYS A 152 20.24 17.04 11.41
CA LYS A 152 20.11 16.60 10.01
C LYS A 152 19.34 15.29 9.85
N GLY A 153 18.91 14.68 10.96
CA GLY A 153 18.31 13.35 10.98
C GLY A 153 19.32 12.23 10.67
N ILE A 154 18.78 11.06 10.36
CA ILE A 154 19.52 9.86 10.01
C ILE A 154 19.18 9.52 8.55
N THR A 155 20.11 9.72 7.64
CA THR A 155 19.90 9.57 6.19
C THR A 155 19.43 8.15 5.82
N TRP A 156 20.02 7.12 6.41
CA TRP A 156 19.60 5.75 6.07
C TRP A 156 18.18 5.42 6.52
N LEU A 157 17.65 6.07 7.58
CA LEU A 157 16.24 5.94 7.97
C LEU A 157 15.33 6.62 6.95
N SER A 158 15.68 7.84 6.50
CA SER A 158 14.94 8.54 5.44
C SER A 158 14.88 7.72 4.15
N ASN A 159 15.99 7.07 3.79
CA ASN A 159 16.02 6.19 2.61
C ASN A 159 15.12 4.96 2.76
N LEU A 160 14.96 4.41 3.98
CA LEU A 160 14.03 3.31 4.23
C LEU A 160 12.57 3.78 4.12
N GLU A 161 12.22 4.96 4.65
CA GLU A 161 10.88 5.53 4.47
C GLU A 161 10.56 5.75 2.98
N GLN A 162 11.48 6.35 2.23
CA GLN A 162 11.33 6.52 0.78
C GLN A 162 11.16 5.18 0.05
N ALA A 163 11.88 4.13 0.46
CA ALA A 163 11.71 2.80 -0.11
C ALA A 163 10.33 2.21 0.22
N ALA A 164 9.77 2.48 1.41
CA ALA A 164 8.41 2.08 1.75
C ALA A 164 7.37 2.81 0.88
N ASP A 165 7.54 4.10 0.64
CA ASP A 165 6.65 4.89 -0.22
C ASP A 165 6.68 4.40 -1.68
N LEU A 166 7.88 4.05 -2.19
CA LEU A 166 8.03 3.44 -3.51
C LEU A 166 7.32 2.08 -3.60
N ALA A 167 7.38 1.26 -2.54
CA ALA A 167 6.68 -0.02 -2.50
C ALA A 167 5.16 0.13 -2.49
N ASP A 168 4.62 1.14 -1.79
CA ASP A 168 3.19 1.47 -1.81
C ASP A 168 2.76 1.92 -3.23
N ASN A 169 3.51 2.82 -3.85
CA ASN A 169 3.22 3.33 -5.19
C ASN A 169 3.25 2.23 -6.26
N ALA A 170 4.21 1.31 -6.19
CA ALA A 170 4.29 0.16 -7.08
C ALA A 170 3.07 -0.77 -6.91
N THR A 171 2.65 -1.01 -5.67
CA THR A 171 1.47 -1.83 -5.36
C THR A 171 0.19 -1.20 -5.88
N GLY A 172 0.02 0.12 -5.69
CA GLY A 172 -1.11 0.87 -6.22
C GLY A 172 -1.16 0.86 -7.75
N THR A 173 -0.01 1.04 -8.41
CA THR A 173 0.11 0.97 -9.88
C THR A 173 -0.27 -0.41 -10.40
N ALA A 174 0.21 -1.48 -9.77
CA ALA A 174 -0.13 -2.85 -10.17
C ALA A 174 -1.63 -3.15 -10.02
N ALA A 175 -2.26 -2.67 -8.94
CA ALA A 175 -3.70 -2.79 -8.75
C ALA A 175 -4.49 -2.02 -9.82
N HIS A 176 -4.04 -0.80 -10.15
CA HIS A 176 -4.65 0.02 -11.20
C HIS A 176 -4.55 -0.64 -12.58
N LEU A 177 -3.40 -1.23 -12.92
CA LEU A 177 -3.22 -1.97 -14.17
C LEU A 177 -4.17 -3.17 -14.28
N LYS A 178 -4.36 -3.94 -13.21
CA LYS A 178 -5.32 -5.05 -13.19
C LYS A 178 -6.77 -4.58 -13.40
N LEU A 179 -7.14 -3.44 -12.81
CA LEU A 179 -8.45 -2.84 -13.04
C LEU A 179 -8.63 -2.44 -14.51
N LEU A 180 -7.60 -1.82 -15.10
CA LEU A 180 -7.63 -1.40 -16.50
C LEU A 180 -7.71 -2.61 -17.45
N GLU A 181 -7.00 -3.69 -17.15
CA GLU A 181 -7.09 -4.96 -17.87
C GLU A 181 -8.52 -5.54 -17.82
N ALA A 182 -9.14 -5.56 -16.64
CA ALA A 182 -10.53 -6.02 -16.50
C ALA A 182 -11.52 -5.15 -17.28
N GLN A 183 -11.35 -3.82 -17.24
CA GLN A 183 -12.16 -2.88 -18.03
C GLN A 183 -11.97 -3.11 -19.53
N GLN A 184 -10.73 -3.34 -19.97
CA GLN A 184 -10.43 -3.63 -21.37
C GLN A 184 -11.10 -4.92 -21.84
N GLN A 185 -11.06 -5.99 -21.04
CA GLN A 185 -11.75 -7.25 -21.35
C GLN A 185 -13.27 -7.07 -21.43
N GLN A 186 -13.85 -6.28 -20.53
CA GLN A 186 -15.28 -5.96 -20.56
C GLN A 186 -15.67 -5.21 -21.84
N LEU A 187 -14.87 -4.22 -22.27
CA LEU A 187 -15.12 -3.48 -23.52
C LEU A 187 -15.03 -4.38 -24.76
N VAL A 188 -14.08 -5.32 -24.79
CA VAL A 188 -13.98 -6.30 -25.87
C VAL A 188 -15.24 -7.18 -25.92
N SER A 189 -15.69 -7.69 -24.77
CA SER A 189 -16.91 -8.50 -24.72
C SER A 189 -18.16 -7.72 -25.17
N GLN A 190 -18.28 -6.44 -24.78
CA GLN A 190 -19.38 -5.59 -25.23
C GLN A 190 -19.34 -5.36 -26.75
N ALA A 191 -18.15 -5.14 -27.32
CA ALA A 191 -17.98 -4.98 -28.76
C ALA A 191 -18.35 -6.27 -29.53
N GLU A 192 -17.97 -7.44 -29.03
CA GLU A 192 -18.33 -8.74 -29.60
C GLU A 192 -19.84 -8.99 -29.54
N GLN A 193 -20.49 -8.64 -28.43
CA GLN A 193 -21.94 -8.74 -28.28
C GLN A 193 -22.67 -7.79 -29.25
N ALA A 194 -22.22 -6.54 -29.35
CA ALA A 194 -22.79 -5.56 -30.28
C ALA A 194 -22.61 -6.01 -31.73
N TYR A 195 -21.44 -6.56 -32.09
CA TYR A 195 -21.20 -7.13 -33.42
C TYR A 195 -22.13 -8.31 -33.72
N THR A 196 -22.25 -9.24 -32.78
CA THR A 196 -23.16 -10.40 -32.88
C THR A 196 -24.61 -9.97 -33.05
N PHE A 197 -25.05 -9.01 -32.24
CA PHE A 197 -26.39 -8.44 -32.33
C PHE A 197 -26.63 -7.77 -33.69
N ALA A 198 -25.70 -6.93 -34.16
CA ALA A 198 -25.79 -6.28 -35.46
C ALA A 198 -25.84 -7.30 -36.61
N ARG A 199 -25.06 -8.39 -36.52
CA ARG A 199 -25.13 -9.50 -37.49
C ARG A 199 -26.47 -10.19 -37.49
N TYR A 200 -27.04 -10.47 -36.33
CA TYR A 200 -28.36 -11.08 -36.21
C TYR A 200 -29.46 -10.16 -36.74
N ALA A 201 -29.44 -8.89 -36.36
CA ALA A 201 -30.35 -7.86 -36.84
C ALA A 201 -30.31 -7.71 -38.37
N ALA A 202 -29.14 -7.82 -39.00
CA ALA A 202 -28.98 -7.77 -40.45
C ALA A 202 -29.55 -9.00 -41.19
N THR A 203 -29.86 -10.10 -40.48
CA THR A 203 -30.45 -11.32 -41.06
C THR A 203 -31.96 -11.41 -40.89
N LEU A 204 -32.57 -10.51 -40.11
CA LEU A 204 -34.01 -10.44 -39.94
C LEU A 204 -34.64 -9.66 -41.12
N PRO A 205 -35.76 -10.13 -41.69
CA PRO A 205 -36.52 -9.35 -42.66
C PRO A 205 -36.92 -7.98 -42.07
N ALA A 206 -36.85 -6.92 -42.87
CA ALA A 206 -37.16 -5.54 -42.46
C ALA A 206 -38.56 -5.35 -41.83
N THR A 207 -39.45 -6.33 -42.01
CA THR A 207 -40.81 -6.36 -41.45
C THR A 207 -40.88 -6.61 -39.94
N THR A 208 -39.81 -7.06 -39.27
CA THR A 208 -39.79 -7.24 -37.80
C THR A 208 -39.08 -6.13 -37.03
N MET A 209 -38.57 -5.11 -37.71
CA MET A 209 -37.89 -3.95 -37.11
C MET A 209 -38.78 -2.69 -37.20
N HIS A 210 -40.07 -2.82 -36.86
CA HIS A 210 -40.82 -1.68 -36.34
C HIS A 210 -40.77 -1.78 -34.82
N GLN A 211 -39.69 -1.29 -34.22
CA GLN A 211 -39.87 -0.72 -32.88
C GLN A 211 -40.63 0.57 -33.13
N ALA A 212 -41.96 0.55 -32.93
CA ALA A 212 -42.64 1.79 -32.65
C ALA A 212 -41.88 2.48 -31.51
N PRO A 213 -41.62 3.79 -31.60
CA PRO A 213 -41.02 4.53 -30.50
C PRO A 213 -41.81 4.19 -29.23
N LEU A 214 -41.11 3.91 -28.12
CA LEU A 214 -41.74 3.71 -26.80
C LEU A 214 -42.78 4.82 -26.50
N GLN A 215 -42.52 6.02 -27.02
CA GLN A 215 -43.43 7.17 -26.98
C GLN A 215 -44.82 6.89 -27.59
N ASP A 216 -44.92 6.24 -28.76
CA ASP A 216 -46.21 5.93 -29.40
C ASP A 216 -47.01 4.86 -28.62
N ILE A 217 -46.31 3.96 -27.92
CA ILE A 217 -46.94 2.95 -27.06
C ILE A 217 -47.47 3.62 -25.79
N GLU A 218 -46.67 4.49 -25.17
CA GLU A 218 -47.06 5.26 -23.97
C GLU A 218 -48.25 6.19 -24.27
N ASP A 219 -48.23 6.90 -25.40
CA ASP A 219 -49.30 7.82 -25.79
C ASP A 219 -50.63 7.09 -26.04
N LYS A 220 -50.60 5.92 -26.68
CA LYS A 220 -51.80 5.08 -26.89
C LYS A 220 -52.33 4.48 -25.60
N GLN A 221 -51.46 4.01 -24.71
CA GLN A 221 -51.85 3.51 -23.40
C GLN A 221 -52.45 4.61 -22.53
N GLU A 222 -51.89 5.83 -22.55
CA GLU A 222 -52.43 6.96 -21.80
C GLU A 222 -53.80 7.40 -22.33
N ALA A 223 -54.00 7.39 -23.65
CA ALA A 223 -55.29 7.68 -24.25
C ALA A 223 -56.36 6.63 -23.85
N ALA A 224 -56.02 5.34 -23.93
CA ALA A 224 -56.93 4.25 -23.55
C ALA A 224 -57.23 4.23 -22.04
N GLU A 225 -56.24 4.54 -21.19
CA GLU A 225 -56.42 4.71 -19.74
C GLU A 225 -57.38 5.87 -19.44
N LYS A 226 -57.27 7.00 -20.16
CA LYS A 226 -58.22 8.13 -20.03
C LYS A 226 -59.64 7.76 -20.46
N GLU A 227 -59.80 6.85 -21.43
CA GLU A 227 -61.12 6.36 -21.82
C GLU A 227 -61.73 5.46 -20.75
N CYS A 228 -60.96 4.52 -20.20
CA CYS A 228 -61.43 3.67 -19.10
C CYS A 228 -61.79 4.50 -17.86
N ASN A 229 -60.97 5.48 -17.48
CA ASN A 229 -61.20 6.31 -16.30
C ASN A 229 -62.46 7.20 -16.37
N LYS A 230 -63.04 7.40 -17.57
CA LYS A 230 -64.33 8.10 -17.73
C LYS A 230 -65.54 7.24 -17.41
N ILE A 231 -65.36 5.92 -17.28
CA ILE A 231 -66.44 4.99 -16.99
C ILE A 231 -66.65 4.92 -15.48
N ASP A 232 -67.75 5.50 -15.02
CA ASP A 232 -68.11 5.65 -13.60
C ASP A 232 -69.02 4.53 -13.07
N LYS A 233 -69.38 3.57 -13.93
CA LYS A 233 -70.27 2.45 -13.62
C LYS A 233 -69.58 1.11 -13.88
N ASP A 234 -69.59 0.25 -12.86
CA ASP A 234 -69.05 -1.11 -12.90
C ASP A 234 -69.59 -1.93 -14.10
N THR A 235 -70.91 -1.92 -14.31
CA THR A 235 -71.54 -2.64 -15.43
C THR A 235 -71.05 -2.17 -16.80
N ASN A 236 -70.74 -0.89 -16.95
CA ASN A 236 -70.24 -0.32 -18.20
C ASN A 236 -68.75 -0.59 -18.37
N CYS A 237 -68.00 -0.67 -17.26
CA CYS A 237 -66.59 -1.03 -17.26
C CYS A 237 -66.42 -2.50 -17.66
N ALA A 238 -67.21 -3.40 -17.07
CA ALA A 238 -67.21 -4.83 -17.39
C ALA A 238 -67.64 -5.12 -18.85
N ALA A 239 -68.43 -4.24 -19.47
CA ALA A 239 -68.79 -4.34 -20.88
C ALA A 239 -67.65 -3.95 -21.84
N ASN A 240 -66.62 -3.23 -21.36
CA ASN A 240 -65.45 -2.89 -22.16
C ASN A 240 -64.32 -3.91 -21.91
N PRO A 241 -64.01 -4.78 -22.88
CA PRO A 241 -63.01 -5.84 -22.71
C PRO A 241 -61.57 -5.32 -22.54
N LYS A 242 -61.31 -4.02 -22.75
CA LYS A 242 -60.01 -3.39 -22.52
C LYS A 242 -59.87 -2.79 -21.12
N CYS A 243 -60.95 -2.62 -20.38
CA CYS A 243 -60.94 -1.98 -19.06
C CYS A 243 -61.21 -2.99 -17.95
N LYS A 244 -60.79 -2.66 -16.73
CA LYS A 244 -61.02 -3.45 -15.53
C LYS A 244 -61.54 -2.55 -14.42
N TRP A 245 -62.60 -2.99 -13.76
CA TRP A 245 -63.12 -2.32 -12.57
C TRP A 245 -62.26 -2.70 -11.36
N ASP A 246 -61.76 -1.70 -10.63
CA ASP A 246 -61.07 -1.94 -9.37
C ASP A 246 -62.10 -2.23 -8.26
N GLY A 247 -62.55 -3.48 -8.21
CA GLY A 247 -63.49 -3.98 -7.22
C GLY A 247 -62.92 -4.06 -5.79
N GLU A 248 -61.60 -4.07 -5.66
CA GLU A 248 -60.87 -4.18 -4.39
C GLU A 248 -60.73 -2.85 -3.66
N ALA A 249 -60.80 -1.72 -4.39
CA ALA A 249 -60.83 -0.39 -3.81
C ALA A 249 -62.10 -0.12 -2.98
N LYS A 250 -61.95 0.54 -1.82
CA LYS A 250 -63.09 1.02 -1.03
C LYS A 250 -63.69 2.27 -1.72
N PRO A 251 -65.04 2.44 -1.74
CA PRO A 251 -65.63 3.72 -2.16
C PRO A 251 -65.03 4.87 -1.34
N PRO A 252 -64.66 6.03 -1.94
CA PRO A 252 -64.95 6.49 -3.31
C PRO A 252 -63.90 6.12 -4.38
N ASN A 253 -62.89 5.31 -4.04
CA ASN A 253 -61.74 5.05 -4.92
C ASN A 253 -61.97 3.94 -5.97
N LYS A 254 -63.21 3.42 -6.08
CA LYS A 254 -63.57 2.47 -7.13
C LYS A 254 -63.61 3.19 -8.46
N LYS A 255 -62.79 2.75 -9.40
CA LYS A 255 -62.71 3.32 -10.75
C LYS A 255 -62.45 2.24 -11.78
N CYS A 256 -62.78 2.55 -13.02
CA CYS A 256 -62.46 1.73 -14.17
C CYS A 256 -61.10 2.16 -14.72
N THR A 257 -60.15 1.24 -14.83
CA THR A 257 -58.80 1.51 -15.37
C THR A 257 -58.52 0.60 -16.57
N LEU A 258 -57.49 0.88 -17.36
CA LEU A 258 -57.06 -0.02 -18.43
C LEU A 258 -56.57 -1.34 -17.81
N SER A 259 -57.00 -2.47 -18.38
CA SER A 259 -56.54 -3.79 -17.93
C SER A 259 -55.12 -4.07 -18.44
N GLU A 260 -54.41 -5.00 -17.79
CA GLU A 260 -53.09 -5.46 -18.27
C GLU A 260 -53.18 -6.06 -19.69
N GLU A 261 -54.27 -6.76 -19.99
CA GLU A 261 -54.58 -7.29 -21.33
C GLU A 261 -54.85 -6.15 -22.33
N GLY A 262 -55.47 -5.05 -21.89
CA GLY A 262 -55.65 -3.83 -22.66
C GLY A 262 -54.32 -3.17 -23.00
N LYS A 263 -53.41 -3.03 -22.02
CA LYS A 263 -52.05 -2.50 -22.23
C LYS A 263 -51.25 -3.32 -23.23
N GLN A 264 -51.35 -4.64 -23.17
CA GLN A 264 -50.69 -5.55 -24.12
C GLN A 264 -51.24 -5.37 -25.53
N LYS A 265 -52.57 -5.29 -25.70
CA LYS A 265 -53.20 -5.06 -27.01
C LYS A 265 -52.82 -3.72 -27.63
N GLU A 266 -52.71 -2.65 -26.84
CA GLU A 266 -52.26 -1.35 -27.36
C GLU A 266 -50.78 -1.38 -27.79
N ALA A 267 -49.94 -2.15 -27.09
CA ALA A 267 -48.55 -2.38 -27.50
C ALA A 267 -48.44 -3.22 -28.78
N GLU A 268 -49.29 -4.26 -28.94
CA GLU A 268 -49.37 -5.09 -30.16
C GLU A 268 -49.89 -4.30 -31.37
N GLN A 269 -50.88 -3.41 -31.18
CA GLN A 269 -51.42 -2.56 -32.27
C GLN A 269 -50.51 -1.39 -32.65
N ALA A 270 -49.48 -1.13 -31.85
CA ALA A 270 -48.45 -0.15 -32.17
C ALA A 270 -47.25 -0.76 -32.92
N THR A 271 -47.08 -2.08 -32.90
CA THR A 271 -45.97 -2.81 -33.54
C THR A 271 -46.35 -3.28 -34.93
#